data_AF-A0A4P9YZD1-F1
#
_entry.id   AF-A0A4P9YZD1-F1
#
_cell.length_a   1.000
_cell.length_b   1.000
_cell.length_c   1.000
_cell.angle_alpha   90.00
_cell.angle_beta   90.00
_cell.angle_gamma   90.00
#
_symmetry.space_group_name_H-M   'P 1'
#
loop_
_entity.id
_entity.type
_entity.pdbx_description
1 polymer ?
#
loop_
_entity_poly.entity_id
_entity_poly.type
_entity_poly.pdbx_seq_one_letter_code
_entity_poly.pdbx_strand_id
1 'polypeptide(L)'
;MTRAGIYLYRNVITSQVLVSPTRSLSPKHLEQIKNVTQRPPRLRKDHWKPLVAVIGLDGRVSTSLCNAVLNVPPSVPEDPAAYLRQPKRLRVVQERNQVNDKIASLCHVLSQWQANRAARGATDAPPAVSLYWERLALKDIVKEADMAWPDYVTHHPLELNRGRNILNEDIVKRASTTAATS
;
A
#
# COMPACT_ATOMS: atom_id res chain seq x y z
N MET A 1 -22.09 2.18 7.95
CA MET A 1 -20.65 2.53 7.98
C MET A 1 -20.06 2.27 6.60
N THR A 2 -19.56 3.31 5.94
CA THR A 2 -18.99 3.24 4.60
C THR A 2 -17.66 2.47 4.67
N ARG A 3 -17.64 1.24 4.17
CA ARG A 3 -16.43 0.40 4.16
C ARG A 3 -15.41 1.01 3.20
N ALA A 4 -14.27 1.42 3.75
CA ALA A 4 -13.18 2.04 3.00
C ALA A 4 -12.02 1.05 2.83
N GLY A 5 -10.99 1.49 2.12
CA GLY A 5 -9.83 0.66 1.83
C GLY A 5 -8.55 1.47 1.78
N ILE A 6 -7.45 0.77 1.60
CA ILE A 6 -6.13 1.35 1.35
C ILE A 6 -5.68 0.86 -0.01
N TYR A 7 -5.25 1.75 -0.88
CA TYR A 7 -4.86 1.44 -2.24
C TYR A 7 -3.42 1.87 -2.45
N LEU A 8 -2.55 0.92 -2.77
CA LEU A 8 -1.17 1.16 -3.16
C LEU A 8 -1.10 1.17 -4.67
N TYR A 9 -0.45 2.17 -5.24
CA TYR A 9 -0.22 2.29 -6.67
C TYR A 9 1.28 2.35 -6.92
N ARG A 10 1.78 1.51 -7.81
CA ARG A 10 3.18 1.57 -8.24
C ARG A 10 3.31 2.36 -9.54
N ASN A 11 4.42 3.07 -9.66
CA ASN A 11 4.88 3.58 -10.93
C ASN A 11 5.54 2.45 -11.73
N VAL A 12 5.08 2.18 -12.94
CA VAL A 12 5.58 1.06 -13.77
C VAL A 12 7.00 1.26 -14.28
N ILE A 13 7.52 2.50 -14.26
CA ILE A 13 8.88 2.82 -14.72
C ILE A 13 9.83 2.93 -13.52
N THR A 14 9.44 3.68 -12.49
CA THR A 14 10.33 4.00 -11.36
C THR A 14 10.17 3.07 -10.16
N SER A 15 9.13 2.25 -10.12
CA SER A 15 8.78 1.40 -8.97
C SER A 15 8.54 2.17 -7.66
N GLN A 16 8.31 3.48 -7.75
CA GLN A 16 7.85 4.30 -6.63
C GLN A 16 6.40 3.93 -6.29
N VAL A 17 6.04 4.01 -5.02
CA VAL A 17 4.71 3.61 -4.55
C VAL A 17 4.00 4.79 -3.91
N LEU A 18 2.75 5.03 -4.33
CA LEU A 18 1.83 5.98 -3.71
C LEU A 18 0.75 5.23 -2.95
N VAL A 19 0.34 5.77 -1.81
CA VAL A 19 -0.70 5.20 -0.95
C VAL A 19 -1.90 6.14 -0.94
N SER A 20 -3.11 5.62 -1.15
CA SER A 20 -4.35 6.39 -1.13
C SER A 20 -5.42 5.68 -0.31
N PRO A 21 -6.24 6.40 0.49
CA PRO A 21 -7.44 5.83 1.12
C PRO A 21 -8.59 5.62 0.11
N THR A 22 -8.46 6.12 -1.12
CA THR A 22 -9.48 6.00 -2.17
C THR A 22 -8.94 5.27 -3.40
N ARG A 23 -9.86 4.82 -4.26
CA ARG A 23 -9.56 4.18 -5.55
C ARG A 23 -8.98 5.11 -6.61
N SER A 24 -8.84 6.39 -6.28
CA SER A 24 -8.35 7.39 -7.21
C SER A 24 -7.07 8.00 -6.66
N LEU A 25 -6.15 8.27 -7.57
CA LEU A 25 -4.99 9.08 -7.30
C LEU A 25 -5.30 10.52 -7.68
N SER A 26 -5.07 11.44 -6.75
CA SER A 26 -5.04 12.89 -6.98
C SER A 26 -3.60 13.40 -7.04
N PRO A 27 -3.33 14.57 -7.68
CA PRO A 27 -1.99 15.14 -7.74
C PRO A 27 -1.31 15.35 -6.38
N LYS A 28 -2.08 15.59 -5.32
CA LYS A 28 -1.57 15.74 -3.94
C LYS A 28 -0.80 14.51 -3.45
N HIS A 29 -1.12 13.31 -3.95
CA HIS A 29 -0.39 12.10 -3.57
C HIS A 29 1.08 12.14 -4.00
N LEU A 30 1.45 12.93 -5.03
CA LEU A 30 2.85 13.09 -5.41
C LEU A 30 3.70 13.74 -4.31
N GLU A 31 3.07 14.45 -3.36
CA GLU A 31 3.76 15.06 -2.22
C GLU A 31 4.36 14.00 -1.27
N GLN A 32 3.89 12.76 -1.33
CA GLN A 32 4.48 11.62 -0.61
C GLN A 32 5.94 11.37 -1.02
N ILE A 33 6.31 11.72 -2.26
CA ILE A 33 7.68 11.66 -2.74
C ILE A 33 8.39 12.93 -2.27
N LYS A 34 9.06 12.87 -1.12
CA LYS A 34 9.73 14.02 -0.49
C LYS A 34 10.82 14.63 -1.36
N ASN A 35 11.58 13.80 -2.09
CA ASN A 35 12.63 14.28 -2.98
C ASN A 35 12.02 14.85 -4.27
N VAL A 36 11.98 16.18 -4.38
CA VAL A 36 11.41 16.91 -5.52
C VAL A 36 12.07 16.51 -6.85
N THR A 37 13.38 16.21 -6.85
CA THR A 37 14.10 15.80 -8.07
C THR A 37 13.70 14.40 -8.58
N GLN A 38 13.15 13.57 -7.70
CA GLN A 38 12.66 12.22 -8.04
C GLN A 38 11.13 12.20 -8.22
N ARG A 39 10.44 13.31 -7.93
CA ARG A 39 8.99 13.43 -8.04
C ARG A 39 8.61 13.67 -9.50
N PRO A 40 7.71 12.86 -10.09
CA PRO A 40 7.16 13.16 -11.41
C PRO A 40 6.46 14.52 -11.41
N PRO A 41 6.60 15.35 -12.46
CA PRO A 41 6.01 16.70 -12.50
C PRO A 41 4.48 16.67 -12.55
N ARG A 42 3.89 15.59 -13.08
CA ARG A 42 2.44 15.39 -13.15
C ARG A 42 2.09 13.91 -12.99
N LEU A 43 0.88 13.68 -12.50
CA LEU A 43 0.34 12.33 -12.38
C LEU A 43 -0.13 11.83 -13.75
N ARG A 44 0.65 10.94 -14.36
CA ARG A 44 0.35 10.29 -15.64
C ARG A 44 -0.41 8.98 -15.44
N LYS A 45 -1.69 8.92 -15.82
CA LYS A 45 -2.57 7.75 -15.59
C LYS A 45 -2.04 6.43 -16.15
N ASP A 46 -1.22 6.47 -17.19
CA ASP A 46 -0.59 5.32 -17.83
C ASP A 46 0.61 4.77 -17.05
N HIS A 47 1.27 5.61 -16.25
CA HIS A 47 2.45 5.22 -15.48
C HIS A 47 2.11 4.61 -14.12
N TRP A 48 0.90 4.82 -13.62
CA TRP A 48 0.48 4.35 -12.29
C TRP A 48 -0.48 3.18 -12.42
N LYS A 49 -0.14 2.07 -11.75
CA LYS A 49 -0.98 0.87 -11.70
C LYS A 49 -1.28 0.48 -10.26
N PRO A 50 -2.48 -0.01 -9.95
CA PRO A 50 -2.76 -0.61 -8.65
C PRO A 50 -1.80 -1.76 -8.38
N LEU A 51 -1.15 -1.72 -7.22
CA LEU A 51 -0.24 -2.74 -6.71
C LEU A 51 -0.98 -3.67 -5.75
N VAL A 52 -1.63 -3.07 -4.75
CA VAL A 52 -2.44 -3.76 -3.74
C VAL A 52 -3.68 -2.92 -3.42
N ALA A 53 -4.82 -3.58 -3.28
CA ALA A 53 -6.01 -2.99 -2.67
C ALA A 53 -6.35 -3.73 -1.38
N VAL A 54 -6.39 -3.01 -0.26
CA VAL A 54 -6.77 -3.50 1.07
C VAL A 54 -8.21 -3.11 1.33
N ILE A 55 -9.06 -4.08 1.63
CA ILE A 55 -10.51 -3.92 1.76
C ILE A 55 -10.97 -4.57 3.06
N GLY A 56 -12.09 -4.09 3.62
CA GLY A 56 -12.65 -4.64 4.88
C GLY A 56 -12.41 -3.74 6.09
N LEU A 57 -11.91 -2.53 5.88
CA LEU A 57 -11.64 -1.55 6.92
C LEU A 57 -12.77 -0.50 7.01
N ASP A 58 -12.96 0.06 8.20
CA ASP A 58 -13.75 1.27 8.37
C ASP A 58 -13.02 2.50 7.80
N GLY A 59 -13.75 3.52 7.34
CA GLY A 59 -13.20 4.78 6.79
C GLY A 59 -12.18 5.49 7.68
N ARG A 60 -12.43 5.53 8.99
CA ARG A 60 -11.49 6.17 9.93
C ARG A 60 -10.23 5.34 10.09
N VAL A 61 -10.40 4.02 10.19
CA VAL A 61 -9.30 3.07 10.33
C VAL A 61 -8.44 3.06 9.06
N SER A 62 -9.04 3.00 7.88
CA SER A 62 -8.29 3.00 6.61
C SER A 62 -7.44 4.25 6.44
N THR A 63 -7.98 5.43 6.78
CA THR A 63 -7.23 6.69 6.70
C THR A 63 -6.08 6.72 7.70
N SER A 64 -6.32 6.26 8.94
CA SER A 64 -5.29 6.17 9.97
C SER A 64 -4.17 5.22 9.57
N LEU A 65 -4.51 4.04 9.05
CA LEU A 65 -3.53 3.05 8.58
C LEU A 65 -2.79 3.51 7.33
N CYS A 66 -3.45 4.22 6.39
CA CYS A 66 -2.78 4.88 5.26
C CYS A 66 -1.65 5.79 5.76
N ASN A 67 -1.95 6.67 6.73
CA ASN A 67 -0.96 7.57 7.28
C ASN A 67 0.14 6.82 8.03
N ALA A 68 -0.21 5.75 8.76
CA ALA A 68 0.78 4.90 9.42
C ALA A 68 1.76 4.29 8.40
N VAL A 69 1.28 3.74 7.27
CA VAL A 69 2.13 3.19 6.18
C VAL A 69 3.04 4.25 5.55
N LEU A 70 2.58 5.50 5.46
CA LEU A 70 3.39 6.61 4.96
C LEU A 70 4.49 7.01 5.92
N ASN A 71 4.25 6.88 7.22
CA ASN A 71 5.16 7.28 8.29
C ASN A 71 6.17 6.17 8.68
N VAL A 72 6.00 4.93 8.22
CA VAL A 72 7.02 3.90 8.40
C VAL A 72 8.31 4.34 7.67
N PRO A 73 9.45 4.40 8.38
CA PRO A 73 10.72 4.74 7.77
C PRO A 73 11.10 3.70 6.69
N PRO A 74 11.78 4.11 5.61
CA PRO A 74 12.28 3.17 4.61
C PRO A 74 13.25 2.18 5.25
N SER A 75 13.44 1.03 4.60
CA SER A 75 14.40 0.04 5.09
C SER A 75 15.81 0.65 5.06
N VAL A 76 16.58 0.37 6.11
CA VAL A 76 17.99 0.78 6.16
C VAL A 76 18.78 -0.25 5.33
N PRO A 77 19.66 0.20 4.42
CA PRO A 77 20.54 -0.71 3.70
C PRO A 77 21.37 -1.56 4.67
N GLU A 78 21.56 -2.83 4.34
CA GLU A 78 22.31 -3.78 5.17
C GLU A 78 23.73 -3.29 5.51
N ASP A 79 24.40 -2.65 4.54
CA ASP A 79 25.66 -1.93 4.75
C ASP A 79 25.51 -0.45 4.35
N PRO A 80 25.25 0.45 5.31
CA PRO A 80 25.15 1.89 5.06
C PRO A 80 26.45 2.50 4.52
N ALA A 81 27.62 1.98 4.92
CA ALA A 81 28.90 2.52 4.49
C ALA A 81 29.18 2.16 3.02
N ALA A 82 28.92 0.91 2.62
CA ALA A 82 28.98 0.51 1.21
C ALA A 82 27.96 1.29 0.38
N TYR A 83 26.73 1.47 0.88
CA TYR A 83 25.71 2.28 0.21
C TYR A 83 26.21 3.69 -0.08
N LEU A 84 26.77 4.39 0.92
CA LEU A 84 27.25 5.77 0.76
C LEU A 84 28.42 5.90 -0.21
N ARG A 85 29.26 4.85 -0.35
CA ARG A 85 30.35 4.80 -1.34
C ARG A 85 29.83 4.65 -2.77
N GLN A 86 28.60 4.20 -2.98
CA GLN A 86 28.06 4.03 -4.33
C GLN A 86 27.82 5.38 -5.05
N PRO A 87 28.05 5.43 -6.37
CA PRO A 87 27.69 6.58 -7.18
C PRO A 87 26.21 6.97 -7.01
N LYS A 88 25.94 8.27 -6.89
CA LYS A 88 24.59 8.81 -6.67
C LYS A 88 23.55 8.26 -7.66
N ARG A 89 23.93 8.06 -8.93
CA ARG A 89 23.04 7.51 -9.96
C ARG A 89 22.48 6.11 -9.63
N LEU A 90 23.27 5.26 -8.99
CA LEU A 90 22.84 3.90 -8.61
C LEU A 90 21.95 3.93 -7.37
N ARG A 91 22.34 4.73 -6.37
CA ARG A 91 21.54 4.97 -5.18
C ARG A 91 20.14 5.48 -5.50
N VAL A 92 20.02 6.45 -6.42
CA VAL A 92 18.72 6.99 -6.82
C VAL A 92 17.79 5.92 -7.41
N VAL A 93 18.33 4.91 -8.11
CA VAL A 93 17.50 3.80 -8.63
C VAL A 93 17.01 2.91 -7.49
N GLN A 94 17.87 2.62 -6.52
CA GLN A 94 17.50 1.86 -5.32
C GLN A 94 16.45 2.60 -4.47
N GLU A 95 16.67 3.88 -4.17
CA GLU A 95 15.75 4.73 -3.40
C GLU A 95 14.37 4.88 -4.06
N ARG A 96 14.31 4.82 -5.39
CA ARG A 96 13.06 4.88 -6.15
C ARG A 96 12.26 3.59 -6.06
N ASN A 97 12.93 2.44 -5.89
CA ASN A 97 12.24 1.16 -5.78
C ASN A 97 11.66 0.98 -4.39
N GLN A 98 10.37 1.30 -4.24
CA GLN A 98 9.68 1.34 -2.95
C GLN A 98 8.70 0.19 -2.76
N VAL A 99 8.64 -0.75 -3.72
CA VAL A 99 7.64 -1.83 -3.72
C VAL A 99 7.79 -2.71 -2.46
N ASN A 100 8.99 -3.22 -2.22
CA ASN A 100 9.24 -4.13 -1.11
C ASN A 100 9.03 -3.42 0.24
N ASP A 101 9.64 -2.24 0.40
CA ASP A 101 9.51 -1.40 1.59
C ASP A 101 8.05 -1.10 1.95
N LYS A 102 7.22 -0.73 0.97
CA LYS A 102 5.81 -0.40 1.23
C LYS A 102 4.95 -1.63 1.49
N ILE A 103 5.28 -2.78 0.92
CA ILE A 103 4.61 -4.03 1.25
C ILE A 103 4.96 -4.46 2.69
N ALA A 104 6.24 -4.41 3.06
CA ALA A 104 6.69 -4.69 4.42
C ALA A 104 6.07 -3.72 5.43
N SER A 105 6.04 -2.42 5.10
CA SER A 105 5.39 -1.37 5.91
C SER A 105 3.90 -1.64 6.10
N LEU A 106 3.19 -2.10 5.05
CA LEU A 106 1.78 -2.48 5.15
C LEU A 106 1.60 -3.67 6.10
N CYS A 107 2.43 -4.71 5.99
CA CYS A 107 2.41 -5.86 6.88
C CYS A 107 2.66 -5.47 8.34
N HIS A 108 3.68 -4.63 8.56
CA HIS A 108 4.03 -4.11 9.88
C HIS A 108 2.86 -3.34 10.51
N VAL A 109 2.27 -2.41 9.76
CA VAL A 109 1.16 -1.56 10.23
C VAL A 109 -0.09 -2.37 10.56
N LEU A 110 -0.42 -3.39 9.76
CA LEU A 110 -1.55 -4.27 10.04
C LEU A 110 -1.31 -5.11 11.31
N SER A 111 -0.10 -5.67 11.47
CA SER A 111 0.29 -6.42 12.67
C SER A 111 0.25 -5.55 13.92
N GLN A 112 0.81 -4.33 13.84
CA GLN A 112 0.80 -3.37 14.93
C GLN A 112 -0.62 -2.93 15.30
N TRP A 113 -1.49 -2.76 14.30
CA TRP A 113 -2.89 -2.41 14.54
C TRP A 113 -3.64 -3.51 15.31
N GLN A 114 -3.41 -4.79 14.98
CA GLN A 114 -3.95 -5.92 15.75
C GLN A 114 -3.44 -5.92 17.19
N ALA A 115 -2.12 -5.77 17.39
CA ALA A 115 -1.52 -5.72 18.72
C ALA A 115 -2.09 -4.56 19.55
N ASN A 116 -2.24 -3.37 18.96
CA ASN A 116 -2.82 -2.21 19.61
C ASN A 116 -4.31 -2.38 19.97
N ARG A 117 -5.08 -3.13 19.16
CA ARG A 117 -6.46 -3.48 19.52
C ARG A 117 -6.51 -4.40 20.73
N ALA A 118 -5.69 -5.45 20.74
CA ALA A 118 -5.60 -6.38 21.87
C ALA A 118 -5.17 -5.68 23.16
N ALA A 119 -4.16 -4.80 23.10
CA ALA A 119 -3.69 -4.02 24.25
C ALA A 119 -4.75 -3.05 24.80
N ARG A 120 -5.70 -2.60 23.97
CA ARG A 120 -6.84 -1.75 24.37
C ARG A 120 -8.03 -2.55 24.91
N GLY A 121 -7.87 -3.86 25.12
CA GLY A 121 -8.92 -4.71 25.68
C GLY A 121 -10.03 -5.07 24.70
N ALA A 122 -9.80 -4.94 23.38
CA ALA A 122 -10.75 -5.45 22.40
C ALA A 122 -10.75 -6.98 22.43
N THR A 123 -11.82 -7.57 22.96
CA THR A 123 -12.04 -9.03 22.98
C THR A 123 -12.55 -9.57 21.65
N ASP A 124 -13.11 -8.70 20.80
CA ASP A 124 -13.61 -9.10 19.49
C ASP A 124 -12.48 -9.34 18.49
N ALA A 125 -12.64 -10.40 17.71
CA ALA A 125 -11.76 -10.68 16.57
C ALA A 125 -11.66 -9.44 15.65
N PRO A 126 -10.46 -9.13 15.12
CA PRO A 126 -10.31 -8.05 14.16
C PRO A 126 -11.21 -8.29 12.93
N PRO A 127 -11.76 -7.23 12.31
CA PRO A 127 -12.56 -7.40 11.11
C PRO A 127 -11.74 -8.07 10.01
N ALA A 128 -12.38 -8.96 9.25
CA ALA A 128 -11.74 -9.65 8.15
C ALA A 128 -11.24 -8.64 7.10
N VAL A 129 -9.93 -8.70 6.81
CA VAL A 129 -9.29 -7.81 5.83
C VAL A 129 -8.88 -8.64 4.62
N SER A 130 -9.17 -8.12 3.43
CA SER A 130 -8.83 -8.76 2.16
C SER A 130 -7.86 -7.89 1.38
N LEU A 131 -6.72 -8.47 1.01
CA LEU A 131 -5.67 -7.86 0.20
C LEU A 131 -5.74 -8.43 -1.21
N TYR A 132 -5.97 -7.57 -2.18
CA TYR A 132 -6.03 -7.91 -3.59
C TYR A 132 -4.73 -7.47 -4.26
N TRP A 133 -3.99 -8.43 -4.82
CA TRP A 133 -2.62 -8.24 -5.32
C TRP A 133 -2.57 -8.23 -6.84
N GLU A 134 -1.86 -7.25 -7.42
CA GLU A 134 -1.56 -7.28 -8.86
C GLU A 134 -0.86 -8.59 -9.28
N ARG A 135 0.07 -9.05 -8.43
CA ARG A 135 0.73 -10.35 -8.57
C ARG A 135 0.74 -11.02 -7.20
N LEU A 136 0.14 -12.20 -7.09
CA LEU A 136 0.06 -12.92 -5.82
C LEU A 136 1.43 -13.21 -5.19
N ALA A 137 2.47 -13.42 -5.99
CA ALA A 137 3.85 -13.63 -5.51
C ALA A 137 4.39 -12.46 -4.67
N LEU A 138 3.85 -11.24 -4.82
CA LEU A 138 4.27 -10.09 -4.02
C LEU A 138 3.90 -10.23 -2.54
N LYS A 139 2.94 -11.10 -2.19
CA LYS A 139 2.60 -11.37 -0.79
C LYS A 139 3.76 -12.05 -0.05
N ASP A 140 4.64 -12.75 -0.77
CA ASP A 140 5.72 -13.54 -0.20
C ASP A 140 6.97 -12.68 0.12
N ILE A 141 7.03 -11.43 -0.36
CA ILE A 141 8.12 -10.48 -0.02
C ILE A 141 8.28 -10.32 1.49
N VAL A 142 7.18 -10.38 2.25
CA VAL A 142 7.27 -10.23 3.71
C VAL A 142 8.03 -11.38 4.38
N LYS A 143 8.04 -12.57 3.76
CA LYS A 143 8.79 -13.73 4.26
C LYS A 143 10.28 -13.52 4.13
N GLU A 144 10.72 -12.84 3.07
CA GLU A 144 12.13 -12.47 2.87
C GLU A 144 12.61 -11.46 3.94
N ALA A 145 11.68 -10.77 4.59
CA ALA A 145 11.94 -9.82 5.68
C ALA A 145 11.69 -10.44 7.08
N ASP A 146 11.57 -11.76 7.20
CA ASP A 146 11.21 -12.48 8.43
C ASP A 146 9.91 -11.97 9.09
N MET A 147 8.97 -11.50 8.27
CA MET A 147 7.65 -11.05 8.70
C MET A 147 6.56 -12.02 8.27
N ALA A 148 5.48 -12.07 9.05
CA ALA A 148 4.29 -12.85 8.73
C ALA A 148 3.07 -11.93 8.61
N TRP A 149 2.18 -12.25 7.66
CA TRP A 149 0.89 -11.59 7.58
C TRP A 149 0.02 -12.02 8.77
N PRO A 150 -0.76 -11.10 9.37
CA PRO A 150 -1.72 -11.45 10.42
C PRO A 150 -2.80 -12.43 9.94
N ASP A 151 -3.28 -13.30 10.84
CA ASP A 151 -4.23 -14.38 10.49
C ASP A 151 -5.58 -13.90 9.96
N TYR A 152 -5.98 -12.67 10.29
CA TYR A 152 -7.24 -12.08 9.80
C TYR A 152 -7.13 -11.51 8.37
N VAL A 153 -5.94 -11.58 7.77
CA VAL A 153 -5.66 -11.10 6.42
C VAL A 153 -5.83 -12.24 5.40
N THR A 154 -6.69 -12.01 4.42
CA THR A 154 -6.91 -12.91 3.28
C THR A 154 -6.29 -12.32 2.01
N HIS A 155 -5.74 -13.17 1.15
CA HIS A 155 -5.04 -12.75 -0.06
C HIS A 155 -5.76 -13.23 -1.32
N HIS A 156 -6.01 -12.31 -2.25
CA HIS A 156 -6.75 -12.54 -3.48
C HIS A 156 -6.00 -11.94 -4.68
N PRO A 157 -6.20 -12.46 -5.90
CA PRO A 157 -5.70 -11.81 -7.11
C PRO A 157 -6.51 -10.54 -7.41
N LEU A 158 -5.82 -9.48 -7.83
CA LEU A 158 -6.44 -8.25 -8.30
C LEU A 158 -6.80 -8.40 -9.78
N GLU A 159 -8.07 -8.25 -10.09
CA GLU A 159 -8.58 -8.30 -11.45
C GLU A 159 -8.53 -6.90 -12.04
N LEU A 160 -7.76 -6.72 -13.11
CA LEU A 160 -7.52 -5.41 -13.72
C LEU A 160 -7.95 -5.39 -15.19
N ASN A 161 -8.88 -4.49 -15.54
CA ASN A 161 -9.13 -4.16 -16.94
C ASN A 161 -8.04 -3.23 -17.46
N ARG A 162 -7.43 -3.59 -18.61
CA ARG A 162 -6.32 -2.84 -19.25
C ARG A 162 -5.19 -2.50 -18.27
N GLY A 163 -4.98 -3.36 -17.26
CA GLY A 163 -3.96 -3.22 -16.22
C GLY A 163 -4.10 -1.99 -15.33
N ARG A 164 -5.28 -1.37 -15.25
CA ARG A 164 -5.49 -0.08 -14.55
C ARG A 164 -6.77 -0.02 -13.72
N ASN A 165 -7.89 -0.48 -14.28
CA ASN A 165 -9.18 -0.37 -13.60
C ASN A 165 -9.45 -1.65 -12.81
N ILE A 166 -9.67 -1.52 -11.51
CA ILE A 166 -9.99 -2.65 -10.63
C ILE A 166 -11.40 -3.15 -10.94
N LEU A 167 -11.51 -4.44 -11.26
CA LEU A 167 -12.76 -5.11 -11.64
C LEU A 167 -13.36 -5.97 -10.54
N ASN A 168 -12.59 -6.37 -9.53
CA ASN A 168 -13.06 -7.28 -8.48
C ASN A 168 -14.42 -6.81 -7.96
N GLU A 169 -15.45 -7.65 -8.09
CA GLU A 169 -16.82 -7.25 -7.80
C GLU A 169 -16.99 -6.81 -6.34
N ASP A 170 -16.30 -7.48 -5.41
CA ASP A 170 -16.23 -7.09 -4.00
C ASP A 170 -15.75 -5.67 -3.79
N ILE A 171 -14.89 -5.19 -4.68
CA ILE A 171 -14.42 -3.82 -4.68
C ILE A 171 -15.53 -2.99 -5.36
N VAL A 172 -15.89 -3.28 -6.60
CA VAL A 172 -16.82 -2.44 -7.39
C VAL A 172 -18.22 -2.30 -6.77
N LYS A 173 -18.88 -3.40 -6.40
CA LYS A 173 -20.23 -3.41 -5.81
C LYS A 173 -20.30 -2.63 -4.49
N ARG A 174 -19.22 -2.62 -3.70
CA ARG A 174 -19.15 -1.84 -2.45
C ARG A 174 -19.07 -0.32 -2.68
N ALA A 175 -18.66 0.13 -3.87
CA ALA A 175 -18.69 1.55 -4.22
C ALA A 175 -20.08 2.01 -4.70
N SER A 176 -20.83 1.18 -5.42
CA SER A 176 -22.16 1.56 -5.94
C SER A 176 -23.22 1.66 -4.85
N THR A 177 -23.14 0.86 -3.77
CA THR A 177 -24.06 1.00 -2.63
C THR A 177 -23.95 2.35 -1.92
N THR A 178 -22.80 3.02 -2.01
CA THR A 178 -22.60 4.34 -1.39
C THR A 178 -23.26 5.47 -2.20
N ALA A 179 -23.45 5.30 -3.51
CA ALA A 179 -24.02 6.32 -4.39
C ALA A 179 -25.55 6.32 -4.45
N ALA A 180 -26.22 5.27 -3.96
CA ALA A 180 -27.68 5.11 -4.03
C ALA A 180 -28.42 5.57 -2.74
N THR A 181 -27.72 6.11 -1.75
CA THR A 181 -28.30 6.53 -0.46
C THR A 181 -27.86 7.94 -0.05
N SER A 182 -27.50 8.77 -1.02
CA SER A 182 -27.18 10.20 -0.83
C SER A 182 -28.27 11.06 -1.46
#